data_AF-A0AAF0ZWG6-F1
#
_entry.id   AF-A0AAF0ZWG6-F1
#
_cell.length_a   1.000
_cell.length_b   1.000
_cell.length_c   1.000
_cell.angle_alpha   90.00
_cell.angle_beta   90.00
_cell.angle_gamma   90.00
#
_symmetry.space_group_name_H-M   'P 1'
#
loop_
_entity.id
_entity.type
_entity.pdbx_description
1 polymer ?
#
loop_
_entity_poly.entity_id
_entity_poly.type
_entity_poly.pdbx_seq_one_letter_code
_entity_poly.pdbx_strand_id
1 'polypeptide(L)'
;MSYAAQLFDQMSEPNSFVWNTLIRGFQQNHSPKYTLYYFDQMRVNNVQPDRFTYPFTIRACSGLLEFAKGVSLHGQVVKIGVNFDVFVGTSLVDFYTAMGDLNMTKRVFEELPDKDEVTWYAMLSSYVNKFNDMGKARDLFEKIPCKDLVSWNTVIGGLVRDGRINEAMRFFYEMERVNLSPDDVTLTSLLSACAQAGALEIGKWLHSYIDRRCSELNAVIGTALVDMYCKCGDLGSAVDVFNKMSERDVVAWSAMIMGSSMNGQSRTALNFFYRMKDESERPNDATILGVLCACVHAGLVDEGKKCFYGMSEEFGLTPKLEHYGCMVDLLGRAGLLDEAYSLIQSMPYAPHTGAWGALLGACKIHRNVELAEKAIEHLIQLDLEDGGYLAIMSNIYANAGRWEDVSKVRKLMKEKGIGKSRGISSIEVNGVIHEFGVQEKKHLQAREIYDMIDEIYRRLKRAGHVASTREVFFDVEEEEKEKALFFHSEKMAVAFGLIATDKTTIIRVVKNLRICPDCHAAMKLISASFEREIVIRDRHRFHHFKNGVCSCRDYW
;
A
#
# COMPACT_ATOMS: atom_id res chain seq x y z
N MET A 1 14.56 15.59 -31.97
CA MET A 1 13.38 15.58 -32.88
C MET A 1 13.20 16.87 -33.67
N SER A 2 13.42 18.06 -33.09
CA SER A 2 13.27 19.34 -33.80
C SER A 2 14.10 19.45 -35.10
N TYR A 3 15.36 19.05 -35.08
CA TYR A 3 16.23 19.05 -36.27
C TYR A 3 15.76 18.05 -37.35
N ALA A 4 15.31 16.87 -36.95
CA ALA A 4 14.79 15.86 -37.88
C ALA A 4 13.49 16.33 -38.57
N ALA A 5 12.62 17.03 -37.84
CA ALA A 5 11.42 17.65 -38.39
C ALA A 5 11.77 18.77 -39.40
N GLN A 6 12.75 19.62 -39.09
CA GLN A 6 13.21 20.67 -40.01
C GLN A 6 13.80 20.10 -41.31
N LEU A 7 14.59 19.03 -41.21
CA LEU A 7 15.11 18.34 -42.41
C LEU A 7 13.99 17.69 -43.22
N PHE A 8 13.00 17.12 -42.54
CA PHE A 8 11.83 16.53 -43.18
C PHE A 8 11.02 17.56 -43.96
N ASP A 9 10.78 18.73 -43.36
CA ASP A 9 10.01 19.83 -43.98
C ASP A 9 10.70 20.44 -45.21
N GLN A 10 12.00 20.19 -45.40
CA GLN A 10 12.77 20.59 -46.58
C GLN A 10 12.70 19.56 -47.73
N MET A 11 12.11 18.38 -47.51
CA MET A 11 12.00 17.36 -48.54
C MET A 11 10.82 17.65 -49.47
N SER A 12 11.06 17.61 -50.79
CA SER A 12 10.04 17.90 -51.79
C SER A 12 8.98 16.80 -51.91
N GLU A 13 9.36 15.52 -51.81
CA GLU A 13 8.46 14.38 -51.92
C GLU A 13 8.87 13.24 -50.96
N PRO A 14 8.64 13.37 -49.64
CA PRO A 14 8.96 12.32 -48.69
C PRO A 14 8.06 11.09 -48.89
N ASN A 15 8.68 9.92 -49.10
CA ASN A 15 7.98 8.64 -49.24
C ASN A 15 7.53 8.06 -47.88
N SER A 16 6.74 6.98 -47.90
CA SER A 16 6.16 6.37 -46.69
C SER A 16 7.19 5.99 -45.62
N PHE A 17 8.39 5.56 -46.02
CA PHE A 17 9.47 5.21 -45.09
C PHE A 17 9.92 6.42 -44.27
N VAL A 18 10.09 7.59 -44.90
CA VAL A 18 10.54 8.80 -44.21
C VAL A 18 9.46 9.30 -43.25
N TRP A 19 8.18 9.29 -43.67
CA TRP A 19 7.04 9.59 -42.79
C TRP A 19 7.00 8.66 -41.57
N ASN A 20 7.12 7.35 -41.79
CA ASN A 20 7.12 6.34 -40.72
C ASN A 20 8.27 6.54 -39.74
N THR A 21 9.45 6.94 -40.24
CA THR A 21 10.62 7.24 -39.40
C THR A 21 10.34 8.43 -38.48
N LEU A 22 9.72 9.49 -39.00
CA LEU A 22 9.38 10.68 -38.22
C LEU A 22 8.29 10.39 -37.17
N ILE A 23 7.22 9.70 -37.57
CA ILE A 23 6.12 9.25 -36.70
C ILE A 23 6.63 8.39 -35.54
N ARG A 24 7.48 7.40 -35.85
CA ARG A 24 8.14 6.55 -34.85
C ARG A 24 9.04 7.37 -33.92
N GLY A 25 9.83 8.29 -34.47
CA GLY A 25 10.74 9.14 -33.72
C GLY A 25 10.01 10.01 -32.69
N PHE A 26 8.89 10.66 -33.06
CA PHE A 26 8.10 11.43 -32.11
C PHE A 26 7.47 10.56 -31.02
N GLN A 27 7.04 9.34 -31.37
CA GLN A 27 6.43 8.44 -30.39
C GLN A 27 7.46 7.95 -29.37
N GLN A 28 8.67 7.60 -29.82
CA GLN A 28 9.77 7.18 -28.94
C GLN A 28 10.27 8.32 -28.03
N ASN A 29 10.11 9.58 -28.45
CA ASN A 29 10.43 10.75 -27.63
C ASN A 29 9.21 11.28 -26.84
N HIS A 30 8.25 10.39 -26.51
CA HIS A 30 7.07 10.70 -25.69
C HIS A 30 6.29 11.94 -26.15
N SER A 31 6.21 12.15 -27.46
CA SER A 31 5.53 13.30 -28.08
C SER A 31 4.31 12.84 -28.89
N PRO A 32 3.30 12.20 -28.27
CA PRO A 32 2.20 11.54 -28.99
C PRO A 32 1.33 12.50 -29.80
N LYS A 33 1.22 13.76 -29.39
CA LYS A 33 0.51 14.80 -30.17
C LYS A 33 1.17 15.03 -31.53
N TYR A 34 2.51 15.08 -31.57
CA TYR A 34 3.25 15.25 -32.81
C TYR A 34 3.23 13.98 -33.66
N THR A 35 3.21 12.79 -33.05
CA THR A 35 2.98 11.52 -33.76
C THR A 35 1.66 11.54 -34.52
N LEU A 36 0.56 11.99 -33.89
CA LEU A 36 -0.74 12.10 -34.56
C LEU A 36 -0.76 13.24 -35.59
N TYR A 37 -0.10 14.36 -35.33
CA TYR A 37 0.02 15.46 -36.28
C TYR A 37 0.69 15.01 -37.59
N TYR A 38 1.87 14.38 -37.51
CA TYR A 38 2.58 13.92 -38.72
C TYR A 38 1.88 12.76 -39.43
N PHE A 39 1.10 11.95 -38.71
CA PHE A 39 0.20 10.99 -39.34
C PHE A 39 -0.91 11.67 -40.16
N ASP A 40 -1.54 12.72 -39.62
CA ASP A 40 -2.55 13.48 -40.36
C ASP A 40 -1.92 14.18 -41.58
N GLN A 41 -0.71 14.73 -41.45
CA GLN A 41 0.03 15.34 -42.57
C GLN A 41 0.41 14.33 -43.66
N MET A 42 0.85 13.11 -43.30
CA MET A 42 1.14 12.03 -44.24
C MET A 42 -0.06 11.77 -45.17
N ARG A 43 -1.28 11.75 -44.59
CA ARG A 43 -2.53 11.54 -45.31
C ARG A 43 -2.94 12.72 -46.18
N VAL A 44 -2.76 13.95 -45.69
CA VAL A 44 -3.00 15.18 -46.48
C VAL A 44 -2.10 15.22 -47.72
N ASN A 45 -0.87 14.72 -47.60
CA ASN A 45 0.08 14.60 -48.72
C ASN A 45 -0.17 13.34 -49.59
N ASN A 46 -1.32 12.68 -49.45
CA ASN A 46 -1.72 11.48 -50.20
C ASN A 46 -0.75 10.28 -50.06
N VAL A 47 0.06 10.24 -49.00
CA VAL A 47 0.90 9.09 -48.68
C VAL A 47 0.09 8.11 -47.84
N GLN A 48 -0.06 6.87 -48.33
CA GLN A 48 -0.90 5.86 -47.68
C GLN A 48 -0.22 5.30 -46.41
N PRO A 49 -0.90 5.34 -45.24
CA PRO A 49 -0.42 4.64 -44.05
C PRO A 49 -0.36 3.14 -44.27
N ASP A 50 0.66 2.52 -43.69
CA ASP A 50 0.90 1.07 -43.79
C ASP A 50 1.05 0.41 -42.41
N ARG A 51 1.37 -0.88 -42.40
CA ARG A 51 1.59 -1.66 -41.17
C ARG A 51 2.70 -1.10 -40.26
N PHE A 52 3.61 -0.28 -40.78
CA PHE A 52 4.66 0.37 -39.99
C PHE A 52 4.23 1.73 -39.45
N THR A 53 3.14 2.31 -39.94
CA THR A 53 2.56 3.56 -39.44
C THR A 53 1.67 3.33 -38.21
N TYR A 54 0.73 2.39 -38.31
CA TYR A 54 -0.36 2.22 -37.34
C TYR A 54 0.08 1.87 -35.90
N PRO A 55 1.10 1.02 -35.65
CA PRO A 55 1.47 0.66 -34.29
C PRO A 55 1.83 1.88 -33.42
N PHE A 56 2.47 2.90 -34.02
CA PHE A 56 2.90 4.11 -33.31
C PHE A 56 1.76 5.11 -33.12
N THR A 57 0.88 5.26 -34.11
CA THR A 57 -0.26 6.20 -34.03
C THR A 57 -1.33 5.69 -33.08
N ILE A 58 -1.58 4.39 -33.06
CA ILE A 58 -2.47 3.75 -32.09
C ILE A 58 -1.91 3.92 -30.67
N ARG A 59 -0.61 3.68 -30.47
CA ARG A 59 0.05 3.89 -29.16
C ARG A 59 0.02 5.36 -28.72
N ALA A 60 0.05 6.31 -29.66
CA ALA A 60 -0.13 7.73 -29.36
C ALA A 60 -1.55 8.01 -28.85
N CYS A 61 -2.58 7.38 -29.43
CA CYS A 61 -3.95 7.45 -28.91
C CYS A 61 -4.07 6.85 -27.51
N SER A 62 -3.37 5.74 -27.22
CA SER A 62 -3.32 5.15 -25.86
C SER A 62 -2.74 6.14 -24.85
N GLY A 63 -1.63 6.79 -25.17
CA GLY A 63 -0.98 7.76 -24.28
C GLY A 63 -1.75 9.06 -24.09
N LEU A 64 -2.60 9.44 -25.06
CA LEU A 64 -3.46 10.63 -25.00
C LEU A 64 -4.88 10.33 -24.49
N LEU A 65 -5.23 9.05 -24.27
CA LEU A 65 -6.57 8.60 -23.93
C LEU A 65 -7.64 8.99 -24.98
N GLU A 66 -7.24 9.08 -26.25
CA GLU A 66 -8.08 9.49 -27.40
C GLU A 66 -8.89 8.30 -27.93
N PHE A 67 -9.94 7.90 -27.21
CA PHE A 67 -10.75 6.71 -27.54
C PHE A 67 -11.35 6.77 -28.95
N ALA A 68 -12.03 7.87 -29.29
CA ALA A 68 -12.71 8.01 -30.58
C ALA A 68 -11.73 7.95 -31.77
N LYS A 69 -10.57 8.60 -31.65
CA LYS A 69 -9.54 8.59 -32.70
C LYS A 69 -8.91 7.21 -32.83
N GLY A 70 -8.61 6.52 -31.72
CA GLY A 70 -8.08 5.16 -31.76
C GLY A 70 -9.04 4.15 -32.39
N VAL A 71 -10.35 4.23 -32.09
CA VAL A 71 -11.37 3.39 -32.76
C VAL A 71 -11.47 3.70 -34.26
N SER A 72 -11.38 4.98 -34.64
CA SER A 72 -11.31 5.38 -36.06
C SER A 72 -10.09 4.79 -36.77
N LEU A 73 -8.92 4.79 -36.13
CA LEU A 73 -7.70 4.17 -36.66
C LEU A 73 -7.84 2.65 -36.79
N HIS A 74 -8.47 1.98 -35.82
CA HIS A 74 -8.75 0.55 -35.92
C HIS A 74 -9.66 0.24 -37.12
N GLY A 75 -10.70 1.05 -37.37
CA GLY A 75 -11.52 0.91 -38.57
C GLY A 75 -10.74 1.06 -39.88
N GLN A 76 -9.74 1.96 -39.93
CA GLN A 76 -8.84 2.11 -41.08
C GLN A 76 -7.91 0.90 -41.25
N VAL A 77 -7.38 0.37 -40.15
CA VAL A 77 -6.55 -0.84 -40.13
C VAL A 77 -7.29 -2.03 -40.75
N VAL A 78 -8.56 -2.23 -40.37
CA VAL A 78 -9.42 -3.28 -40.95
C VAL A 78 -9.68 -3.01 -42.43
N LYS A 79 -10.01 -1.77 -42.81
CA LYS A 79 -10.30 -1.40 -44.20
C LYS A 79 -9.12 -1.64 -45.16
N ILE A 80 -7.89 -1.42 -44.69
CA ILE A 80 -6.66 -1.61 -45.49
C ILE A 80 -6.19 -3.07 -45.45
N GLY A 81 -6.73 -3.90 -44.56
CA GLY A 81 -6.40 -5.32 -44.46
C GLY A 81 -5.10 -5.61 -43.69
N VAL A 82 -4.67 -4.69 -42.81
CA VAL A 82 -3.47 -4.86 -41.96
C VAL A 82 -3.82 -5.25 -40.51
N ASN A 83 -5.09 -5.59 -40.24
CA ASN A 83 -5.57 -5.96 -38.90
C ASN A 83 -4.98 -7.29 -38.37
N PHE A 84 -4.45 -8.14 -39.25
CA PHE A 84 -3.81 -9.40 -38.87
C PHE A 84 -2.29 -9.29 -38.69
N ASP A 85 -1.71 -8.10 -38.89
CA ASP A 85 -0.29 -7.87 -38.60
C ASP A 85 -0.06 -7.84 -37.08
N VAL A 86 0.89 -8.65 -36.58
CA VAL A 86 1.13 -8.85 -35.15
C VAL A 86 1.50 -7.56 -34.42
N PHE A 87 2.22 -6.64 -35.06
CA PHE A 87 2.62 -5.36 -34.43
C PHE A 87 1.43 -4.41 -34.35
N VAL A 88 0.58 -4.38 -35.38
CA VAL A 88 -0.65 -3.58 -35.38
C VAL A 88 -1.62 -4.12 -34.33
N GLY A 89 -1.84 -5.43 -34.32
CA GLY A 89 -2.70 -6.11 -33.35
C GLY A 89 -2.23 -5.94 -31.91
N THR A 90 -0.94 -6.06 -31.64
CA THR A 90 -0.37 -5.80 -30.30
C THR A 90 -0.64 -4.36 -29.85
N SER A 91 -0.40 -3.37 -30.71
CA SER A 91 -0.73 -1.97 -30.40
C SER A 91 -2.23 -1.75 -30.15
N LEU A 92 -3.11 -2.48 -30.85
CA LEU A 92 -4.56 -2.44 -30.62
C LEU A 92 -4.96 -3.08 -29.29
N VAL A 93 -4.34 -4.20 -28.90
CA VAL A 93 -4.51 -4.82 -27.56
C VAL A 93 -4.12 -3.83 -26.47
N ASP A 94 -2.95 -3.19 -26.60
CA ASP A 94 -2.49 -2.14 -25.68
C ASP A 94 -3.47 -0.95 -25.62
N PHE A 95 -3.99 -0.52 -26.77
CA PHE A 95 -4.95 0.58 -26.85
C PHE A 95 -6.25 0.27 -26.13
N TYR A 96 -6.91 -0.83 -26.46
CA TYR A 96 -8.17 -1.18 -25.79
C TYR A 96 -7.98 -1.48 -24.30
N THR A 97 -6.82 -2.02 -23.91
CA THR A 97 -6.43 -2.17 -22.51
C THR A 97 -6.34 -0.81 -21.83
N ALA A 98 -5.62 0.16 -22.42
CA ALA A 98 -5.49 1.51 -21.86
C ALA A 98 -6.87 2.17 -21.64
N MET A 99 -7.79 1.96 -22.58
CA MET A 99 -9.16 2.47 -22.55
C MET A 99 -10.11 1.71 -21.61
N GLY A 100 -9.68 0.55 -21.08
CA GLY A 100 -10.50 -0.28 -20.19
C GLY A 100 -11.55 -1.13 -20.90
N ASP A 101 -11.45 -1.31 -22.23
CA ASP A 101 -12.36 -2.16 -23.00
C ASP A 101 -11.83 -3.60 -23.07
N LEU A 102 -12.19 -4.41 -22.08
CA LEU A 102 -11.76 -5.81 -22.00
C LEU A 102 -12.30 -6.65 -23.18
N ASN A 103 -13.51 -6.37 -23.65
CA ASN A 103 -14.13 -7.14 -24.72
C ASN A 103 -13.37 -6.96 -26.02
N MET A 104 -13.03 -5.72 -26.36
CA MET A 104 -12.25 -5.46 -27.56
C MET A 104 -10.79 -5.91 -27.43
N THR A 105 -10.19 -5.76 -26.25
CA THR A 105 -8.85 -6.29 -25.97
C THR A 105 -8.77 -7.79 -26.29
N LYS A 106 -9.73 -8.58 -25.79
CA LYS A 106 -9.84 -10.02 -26.08
C LYS A 106 -10.06 -10.31 -27.54
N ARG A 107 -11.00 -9.60 -28.16
CA ARG A 107 -11.38 -9.85 -29.54
C ARG A 107 -10.21 -9.63 -30.50
N VAL A 108 -9.50 -8.51 -30.38
CA VAL A 108 -8.31 -8.24 -31.19
C VAL A 108 -7.25 -9.30 -30.98
N PHE A 109 -7.01 -9.69 -29.73
CA PHE A 109 -6.06 -10.76 -29.41
C PHE A 109 -6.46 -12.09 -30.07
N GLU A 110 -7.72 -12.51 -29.95
CA GLU A 110 -8.23 -13.77 -30.49
C GLU A 110 -8.18 -13.80 -32.02
N GLU A 111 -8.50 -12.69 -32.70
CA GLU A 111 -8.50 -12.55 -34.16
C GLU A 111 -7.09 -12.63 -34.80
N LEU A 112 -6.01 -12.40 -34.02
CA LEU A 112 -4.65 -12.52 -34.55
C LEU A 112 -4.29 -13.98 -34.87
N PRO A 113 -3.94 -14.33 -36.12
CA PRO A 113 -3.60 -15.70 -36.50
C PRO A 113 -2.32 -16.17 -35.82
N ASP A 114 -1.30 -15.31 -35.81
CA ASP A 114 -0.01 -15.55 -35.17
C ASP A 114 0.20 -14.51 -34.06
N LYS A 115 0.58 -15.01 -32.87
CA LYS A 115 0.84 -14.20 -31.67
C LYS A 115 2.29 -14.40 -31.27
N ASP A 116 3.07 -13.33 -31.32
CA ASP A 116 4.43 -13.35 -30.82
C ASP A 116 4.46 -13.24 -29.29
N GLU A 117 5.65 -13.39 -28.70
CA GLU A 117 5.86 -13.31 -27.25
C GLU A 117 5.35 -11.99 -26.67
N VAL A 118 5.52 -10.88 -27.42
CA VAL A 118 5.07 -9.54 -27.03
C VAL A 118 3.54 -9.47 -26.96
N THR A 119 2.83 -10.06 -27.93
CA THR A 119 1.36 -10.11 -27.96
C THR A 119 0.81 -10.90 -26.77
N TRP A 120 1.41 -12.06 -26.46
CA TRP A 120 1.04 -12.87 -25.29
C TRP A 120 1.27 -12.11 -23.99
N TYR A 121 2.43 -11.44 -23.86
CA TYR A 121 2.75 -10.61 -22.70
C TYR A 121 1.77 -9.43 -22.54
N ALA A 122 1.45 -8.70 -23.61
CA ALA A 122 0.50 -7.59 -23.57
C ALA A 122 -0.86 -8.04 -23.04
N MET A 123 -1.34 -9.20 -23.50
CA MET A 123 -2.61 -9.77 -23.05
C MET A 123 -2.55 -10.22 -21.59
N LEU A 124 -1.47 -10.88 -21.15
CA LEU A 124 -1.26 -11.28 -19.76
C LEU A 124 -1.23 -10.07 -18.83
N SER A 125 -0.41 -9.07 -19.19
CA SER A 125 -0.28 -7.81 -18.48
C SER A 125 -1.61 -7.06 -18.40
N SER A 126 -2.45 -7.12 -19.44
CA SER A 126 -3.79 -6.50 -19.41
C SER A 126 -4.66 -7.09 -18.30
N TYR A 127 -4.75 -8.43 -18.20
CA TYR A 127 -5.52 -9.10 -17.15
C TYR A 127 -4.99 -8.80 -15.76
N VAL A 128 -3.66 -8.82 -15.60
CA VAL A 128 -2.99 -8.64 -14.32
C VAL A 128 -3.00 -7.19 -13.82
N ASN A 129 -2.69 -6.22 -14.70
CA ASN A 129 -2.45 -4.83 -14.32
C ASN A 129 -3.67 -3.93 -14.50
N LYS A 130 -4.49 -4.15 -15.54
CA LYS A 130 -5.63 -3.28 -15.87
C LYS A 130 -6.95 -3.81 -15.33
N PHE A 131 -7.20 -5.10 -15.52
CA PHE A 131 -8.51 -5.70 -15.22
C PHE A 131 -8.56 -6.45 -13.88
N ASN A 132 -7.41 -6.65 -13.23
CA ASN A 132 -7.27 -7.39 -11.97
C ASN A 132 -7.98 -8.77 -11.98
N ASP A 133 -7.92 -9.49 -13.10
CA ASP A 133 -8.52 -10.82 -13.27
C ASP A 133 -7.44 -11.89 -13.22
N MET A 134 -7.00 -12.22 -12.00
CA MET A 134 -5.93 -13.19 -11.77
C MET A 134 -6.30 -14.62 -12.16
N GLY A 135 -7.60 -14.94 -12.23
CA GLY A 135 -8.09 -16.23 -12.73
C GLY A 135 -7.79 -16.38 -14.23
N LYS A 136 -8.22 -15.40 -15.04
CA LYS A 136 -7.95 -15.42 -16.48
C LYS A 136 -6.46 -15.22 -16.81
N ALA A 137 -5.74 -14.43 -16.01
CA ALA A 137 -4.30 -14.28 -16.15
C ALA A 137 -3.58 -15.65 -16.04
N ARG A 138 -3.98 -16.48 -15.08
CA ARG A 138 -3.44 -17.85 -14.92
C ARG A 138 -3.76 -18.73 -16.11
N ASP A 139 -5.02 -18.76 -16.54
CA ASP A 139 -5.43 -19.57 -17.69
C ASP A 139 -4.68 -19.17 -18.97
N LEU A 140 -4.38 -17.87 -19.12
CA LEU A 140 -3.58 -17.37 -20.23
C LEU A 140 -2.11 -17.73 -20.07
N PHE A 141 -1.55 -17.58 -18.87
CA PHE A 141 -0.17 -17.93 -18.57
C PHE A 141 0.16 -19.37 -18.96
N GLU A 142 -0.71 -20.33 -18.62
CA GLU A 142 -0.55 -21.73 -19.01
C GLU A 142 -0.43 -21.91 -20.53
N LYS A 143 -1.19 -21.14 -21.30
CA LYS A 143 -1.21 -21.18 -22.78
C LYS A 143 -0.03 -20.49 -23.45
N ILE A 144 0.77 -19.70 -22.72
CA ILE A 144 1.95 -19.03 -23.29
C ILE A 144 2.95 -20.10 -23.75
N PRO A 145 3.32 -20.13 -25.05
CA PRO A 145 4.21 -21.15 -25.61
C PRO A 145 5.60 -21.18 -24.98
N CYS A 146 6.19 -20.00 -24.75
CA CYS A 146 7.49 -19.81 -24.12
C CYS A 146 7.34 -18.86 -22.94
N LYS A 147 7.50 -19.38 -21.72
CA LYS A 147 7.40 -18.58 -20.48
C LYS A 147 8.79 -18.10 -20.11
N ASP A 148 9.02 -16.81 -20.25
CA ASP A 148 10.26 -16.13 -19.88
C ASP A 148 10.15 -15.44 -18.50
N LEU A 149 11.26 -14.86 -18.05
CA LEU A 149 11.35 -14.14 -16.77
C LEU A 149 10.27 -13.05 -16.63
N VAL A 150 9.95 -12.35 -17.72
CA VAL A 150 8.96 -11.28 -17.74
C VAL A 150 7.56 -11.82 -17.47
N SER A 151 7.17 -12.92 -18.12
CA SER A 151 5.87 -13.55 -17.92
C SER A 151 5.68 -14.06 -16.47
N TRP A 152 6.71 -14.69 -15.89
CA TRP A 152 6.71 -15.14 -14.49
C TRP A 152 6.62 -13.96 -13.52
N ASN A 153 7.45 -12.93 -13.69
CA ASN A 153 7.43 -11.73 -12.87
C ASN A 153 6.10 -10.99 -12.93
N THR A 154 5.42 -11.02 -14.08
CA THR A 154 4.10 -10.43 -14.25
C THR A 154 3.06 -11.14 -13.39
N VAL A 155 2.99 -12.47 -13.45
CA VAL A 155 2.03 -13.24 -12.65
C VAL A 155 2.35 -13.14 -11.16
N ILE A 156 3.62 -13.30 -10.78
CA ILE A 156 4.06 -13.19 -9.38
C ILE A 156 3.73 -11.81 -8.83
N GLY A 157 4.14 -10.73 -9.52
CA GLY A 157 3.83 -9.35 -9.11
C GLY A 157 2.34 -9.06 -9.06
N GLY A 158 1.55 -9.64 -9.97
CA GLY A 158 0.09 -9.59 -9.95
C GLY A 158 -0.51 -10.24 -8.71
N LEU A 159 -0.10 -11.47 -8.40
CA LEU A 159 -0.55 -12.21 -7.21
C LEU A 159 -0.16 -11.49 -5.92
N VAL A 160 1.03 -10.87 -5.87
CA VAL A 160 1.48 -10.06 -4.74
C VAL A 160 0.56 -8.86 -4.52
N ARG A 161 0.22 -8.10 -5.57
CA ARG A 161 -0.69 -6.95 -5.45
C ARG A 161 -2.11 -7.34 -5.05
N ASP A 162 -2.55 -8.53 -5.45
CA ASP A 162 -3.85 -9.11 -5.07
C ASP A 162 -3.82 -9.73 -3.64
N GLY A 163 -2.69 -9.65 -2.92
CA GLY A 163 -2.54 -10.17 -1.56
C GLY A 163 -2.39 -11.69 -1.45
N ARG A 164 -2.23 -12.40 -2.58
CA ARG A 164 -2.23 -13.88 -2.66
C ARG A 164 -0.81 -14.45 -2.56
N ILE A 165 -0.13 -14.13 -1.46
CA ILE A 165 1.28 -14.47 -1.23
C ILE A 165 1.60 -15.98 -1.35
N ASN A 166 0.74 -16.86 -0.82
CA ASN A 166 0.95 -18.31 -0.91
C ASN A 166 0.98 -18.80 -2.36
N GLU A 167 0.14 -18.22 -3.21
CA GLU A 167 0.12 -18.55 -4.64
C GLU A 167 1.31 -17.92 -5.36
N ALA A 168 1.72 -16.69 -4.99
CA ALA A 168 2.95 -16.09 -5.51
C ALA A 168 4.19 -16.96 -5.19
N MET A 169 4.29 -17.48 -3.96
CA MET A 169 5.35 -18.41 -3.56
C MET A 169 5.29 -19.72 -4.34
N ARG A 170 4.09 -20.24 -4.62
CA ARG A 170 3.94 -21.43 -5.48
C ARG A 170 4.49 -21.18 -6.89
N PHE A 171 4.15 -20.04 -7.50
CA PHE A 171 4.69 -19.67 -8.81
C PHE A 171 6.21 -19.49 -8.78
N PHE A 172 6.76 -18.92 -7.71
CA PHE A 172 8.21 -18.86 -7.50
C PHE A 172 8.85 -20.27 -7.46
N TYR A 173 8.25 -21.23 -6.76
CA TYR A 173 8.76 -22.61 -6.77
C TYR A 173 8.66 -23.27 -8.14
N GLU A 174 7.57 -23.04 -8.88
CA GLU A 174 7.39 -23.56 -10.24
C GLU A 174 8.41 -22.94 -11.22
N MET A 175 8.70 -21.64 -11.09
CA MET A 175 9.74 -20.93 -11.83
C MET A 175 11.12 -21.57 -11.64
N GLU A 176 11.50 -21.86 -10.40
CA GLU A 176 12.78 -22.53 -10.09
C GLU A 176 12.82 -23.98 -10.60
N ARG A 177 11.68 -24.69 -10.59
CA ARG A 177 11.60 -26.07 -11.12
C ARG A 177 11.80 -26.14 -12.64
N VAL A 178 11.56 -25.05 -13.36
CA VAL A 178 11.89 -24.93 -14.80
C VAL A 178 13.29 -24.36 -15.04
N ASN A 179 14.14 -24.31 -14.00
CA ASN A 179 15.51 -23.79 -14.02
C ASN A 179 15.60 -22.31 -14.42
N LEU A 180 14.55 -21.53 -14.17
CA LEU A 180 14.58 -20.09 -14.38
C LEU A 180 14.88 -19.41 -13.04
N SER A 181 16.05 -18.79 -12.92
CA SER A 181 16.43 -18.13 -11.68
C SER A 181 15.59 -16.85 -11.46
N PRO A 182 14.99 -16.66 -10.28
CA PRO A 182 14.43 -15.40 -9.84
C PRO A 182 15.44 -14.27 -9.96
N ASP A 183 14.98 -13.11 -10.39
CA ASP A 183 15.77 -11.88 -10.42
C ASP A 183 15.42 -10.97 -9.24
N ASP A 184 16.09 -9.82 -9.16
CA ASP A 184 15.84 -8.83 -8.11
C ASP A 184 14.38 -8.36 -8.09
N VAL A 185 13.73 -8.29 -9.26
CA VAL A 185 12.31 -7.91 -9.37
C VAL A 185 11.42 -8.98 -8.76
N THR A 186 11.67 -10.26 -9.01
CA THR A 186 10.94 -11.37 -8.37
C THR A 186 11.10 -11.31 -6.86
N LEU A 187 12.35 -11.20 -6.37
CA LEU A 187 12.67 -11.29 -4.95
C LEU A 187 12.14 -10.09 -4.16
N THR A 188 12.32 -8.87 -4.67
CA THR A 188 11.76 -7.66 -4.04
C THR A 188 10.23 -7.69 -4.00
N SER A 189 9.57 -8.21 -5.05
CA SER A 189 8.11 -8.37 -5.08
C SER A 189 7.63 -9.32 -3.98
N LEU A 190 8.28 -10.48 -3.82
CA LEU A 190 7.93 -11.46 -2.78
C LEU A 190 8.24 -10.96 -1.37
N LEU A 191 9.37 -10.27 -1.17
CA LEU A 191 9.72 -9.64 0.11
C LEU A 191 8.71 -8.55 0.49
N SER A 192 8.28 -7.72 -0.46
CA SER A 192 7.21 -6.74 -0.26
C SER A 192 5.88 -7.42 0.10
N ALA A 193 5.56 -8.57 -0.51
CA ALA A 193 4.37 -9.35 -0.15
C ALA A 193 4.44 -9.82 1.30
N CYS A 194 5.59 -10.35 1.73
CA CYS A 194 5.83 -10.77 3.11
C CYS A 194 5.66 -9.59 4.07
N ALA A 195 6.26 -8.45 3.72
CA ALA A 195 6.17 -7.20 4.47
C ALA A 195 4.71 -6.76 4.63
N GLN A 196 3.92 -6.76 3.56
CA GLN A 196 2.51 -6.36 3.59
C GLN A 196 1.63 -7.34 4.35
N ALA A 197 1.89 -8.64 4.24
CA ALA A 197 1.10 -9.66 4.91
C ALA A 197 1.53 -9.90 6.38
N GLY A 198 2.71 -9.41 6.77
CA GLY A 198 3.32 -9.75 8.06
C GLY A 198 3.85 -11.19 8.12
N ALA A 199 4.17 -11.79 6.97
CA ALA A 199 4.60 -13.18 6.84
C ALA A 199 6.11 -13.32 7.08
N LEU A 200 6.51 -13.34 8.36
CA LEU A 200 7.90 -13.41 8.78
C LEU A 200 8.57 -14.74 8.47
N GLU A 201 7.86 -15.87 8.56
CA GLU A 201 8.45 -17.20 8.31
C GLU A 201 8.79 -17.34 6.82
N ILE A 202 7.87 -16.98 5.93
CA ILE A 202 8.11 -16.93 4.48
C ILE A 202 9.25 -15.94 4.18
N GLY A 203 9.25 -14.76 4.81
CA GLY A 203 10.31 -13.76 4.63
C GLY A 203 11.69 -14.25 5.06
N LYS A 204 11.80 -14.95 6.20
CA LYS A 204 13.05 -15.57 6.67
C LYS A 204 13.54 -16.68 5.73
N TRP A 205 12.61 -17.45 5.17
CA TRP A 205 12.93 -18.46 4.17
C TRP A 205 13.51 -17.81 2.90
N LEU A 206 12.90 -16.73 2.40
CA LEU A 206 13.39 -15.97 1.25
C LEU A 206 14.76 -15.35 1.53
N HIS A 207 14.99 -14.77 2.71
CA HIS A 207 16.31 -14.27 3.10
C HIS A 207 17.36 -15.39 3.08
N SER A 208 17.05 -16.56 3.63
CA SER A 208 17.95 -17.72 3.60
C SER A 208 18.19 -18.26 2.19
N TYR A 209 17.23 -18.07 1.27
CA TYR A 209 17.40 -18.38 -0.15
C TYR A 209 18.38 -17.39 -0.80
N ILE A 210 18.23 -16.09 -0.54
CA ILE A 210 19.09 -15.01 -1.04
C ILE A 210 20.53 -15.20 -0.55
N ASP A 211 20.74 -15.40 0.74
CA ASP A 211 22.07 -15.59 1.35
C ASP A 211 22.85 -16.78 0.77
N ARG A 212 22.14 -17.81 0.28
CA ARG A 212 22.78 -18.99 -0.32
C ARG A 212 23.21 -18.77 -1.78
N ARG A 213 22.69 -17.75 -2.45
CA ARG A 213 22.97 -17.46 -3.87
C ARG A 213 23.78 -16.19 -4.07
N CYS A 214 23.71 -15.25 -3.14
CA CYS A 214 24.41 -13.96 -3.22
C CYS A 214 25.53 -13.93 -2.18
N SER A 215 26.76 -13.66 -2.62
CA SER A 215 27.90 -13.46 -1.71
C SER A 215 27.83 -12.12 -0.99
N GLU A 216 27.23 -11.11 -1.61
CA GLU A 216 27.00 -9.77 -1.05
C GLU A 216 25.58 -9.29 -1.40
N LEU A 217 24.92 -8.64 -0.44
CA LEU A 217 23.60 -8.03 -0.63
C LEU A 217 23.74 -6.70 -1.36
N ASN A 218 23.13 -6.60 -2.54
CA ASN A 218 23.00 -5.30 -3.21
C ASN A 218 22.02 -4.38 -2.43
N ALA A 219 22.12 -3.08 -2.66
CA ALA A 219 21.33 -2.08 -1.92
C ALA A 219 19.80 -2.29 -2.07
N VAL A 220 19.35 -2.74 -3.24
CA VAL A 220 17.92 -2.96 -3.55
C VAL A 220 17.34 -4.10 -2.72
N ILE A 221 17.97 -5.28 -2.75
CA ILE A 221 17.53 -6.46 -2.00
C ILE A 221 17.75 -6.26 -0.49
N GLY A 222 18.88 -5.68 -0.10
CA GLY A 222 19.16 -5.33 1.30
C GLY A 222 18.07 -4.41 1.89
N THR A 223 17.69 -3.36 1.16
CA THR A 223 16.60 -2.46 1.58
C THR A 223 15.26 -3.18 1.65
N ALA A 224 14.93 -4.05 0.68
CA ALA A 224 13.69 -4.83 0.70
C ALA A 224 13.62 -5.81 1.89
N LEU A 225 14.75 -6.42 2.26
CA LEU A 225 14.86 -7.25 3.46
C LEU A 225 14.66 -6.44 4.75
N VAL A 226 15.28 -5.25 4.84
CA VAL A 226 15.09 -4.32 5.98
C VAL A 226 13.62 -3.94 6.12
N ASP A 227 12.95 -3.55 5.03
CA ASP A 227 11.53 -3.20 5.02
C ASP A 227 10.66 -4.39 5.44
N MET A 228 10.93 -5.58 4.90
CA MET A 228 10.23 -6.82 5.24
C MET A 228 10.33 -7.13 6.73
N TYR A 229 11.53 -7.16 7.29
CA TYR A 229 11.71 -7.45 8.72
C TYR A 229 11.06 -6.39 9.61
N CYS A 230 11.20 -5.11 9.27
CA CYS A 230 10.55 -4.02 10.00
C CYS A 230 9.02 -4.15 9.99
N LYS A 231 8.42 -4.45 8.84
CA LYS A 231 6.96 -4.61 8.67
C LYS A 231 6.42 -5.96 9.12
N CYS A 232 7.28 -6.92 9.44
CA CYS A 232 6.95 -8.15 10.16
C CYS A 232 7.20 -8.04 11.68
N GLY A 233 7.66 -6.89 12.18
CA GLY A 233 7.86 -6.63 13.60
C GLY A 233 9.11 -7.30 14.19
N ASP A 234 10.08 -7.71 13.36
CA ASP A 234 11.37 -8.27 13.77
C ASP A 234 12.49 -7.25 13.52
N LEU A 235 12.48 -6.16 14.30
CA LEU A 235 13.41 -5.05 14.13
C LEU A 235 14.88 -5.47 14.34
N GLY A 236 15.14 -6.48 15.17
CA GLY A 236 16.49 -7.00 15.39
C GLY A 236 17.11 -7.52 14.10
N SER A 237 16.38 -8.40 13.40
CA SER A 237 16.83 -8.93 12.11
C SER A 237 16.98 -7.84 11.04
N ALA A 238 16.12 -6.81 11.06
CA ALA A 238 16.25 -5.66 10.17
C ALA A 238 17.56 -4.91 10.38
N VAL A 239 17.93 -4.64 11.64
CA VAL A 239 19.20 -3.99 12.00
C VAL A 239 20.40 -4.84 11.60
N ASP A 240 20.32 -6.16 11.77
CA ASP A 240 21.39 -7.08 11.38
C ASP A 240 21.61 -7.06 9.86
N VAL A 241 20.54 -7.09 9.06
CA VAL A 241 20.63 -6.95 7.60
C VAL A 241 21.23 -5.60 7.23
N PHE A 242 20.70 -4.51 7.81
CA PHE A 242 21.16 -3.17 7.52
C PHE A 242 22.66 -3.00 7.78
N ASN A 243 23.18 -3.53 8.90
CA ASN A 243 24.60 -3.43 9.23
C ASN A 243 25.50 -4.34 8.35
N LYS A 244 24.94 -5.36 7.70
CA LYS A 244 25.68 -6.22 6.75
C LYS A 244 25.77 -5.63 5.34
N MET A 245 24.96 -4.62 5.01
CA MET A 245 24.98 -3.98 3.69
C MET A 245 26.28 -3.19 3.50
N SER A 246 26.99 -3.47 2.40
CA SER A 246 28.22 -2.77 2.02
C SER A 246 27.92 -1.34 1.55
N GLU A 247 26.86 -1.18 0.76
CA GLU A 247 26.37 0.11 0.28
C GLU A 247 24.97 0.39 0.84
N ARG A 248 24.79 1.58 1.43
CA ARG A 248 23.55 2.02 2.07
C ARG A 248 23.18 3.39 1.54
N ASP A 249 22.28 3.42 0.57
CA ASP A 249 21.76 4.65 0.01
C ASP A 249 20.70 5.29 0.94
N VAL A 250 20.27 6.50 0.57
CA VAL A 250 19.20 7.23 1.28
C VAL A 250 17.93 6.40 1.48
N VAL A 251 17.63 5.45 0.58
CA VAL A 251 16.43 4.61 0.65
C VAL A 251 16.57 3.59 1.77
N ALA A 252 17.73 2.92 1.88
CA ALA A 252 18.04 1.99 2.97
C ALA A 252 17.94 2.67 4.34
N TRP A 253 18.56 3.86 4.48
CA TRP A 253 18.49 4.64 5.72
C TRP A 253 17.06 5.04 6.09
N SER A 254 16.31 5.53 5.10
CA SER A 254 14.90 5.92 5.30
C SER A 254 14.03 4.73 5.71
N ALA A 255 14.24 3.55 5.12
CA ALA A 255 13.54 2.33 5.49
C ALA A 255 13.83 1.92 6.94
N MET A 256 15.10 1.98 7.38
CA MET A 256 15.49 1.65 8.76
C MET A 256 14.92 2.64 9.80
N ILE A 257 14.94 3.94 9.48
CA ILE A 257 14.39 5.00 10.35
C ILE A 257 12.87 4.84 10.48
N MET A 258 12.17 4.71 9.35
CA MET A 258 10.71 4.50 9.32
C MET A 258 10.32 3.20 10.03
N GLY A 259 11.03 2.11 9.74
CA GLY A 259 10.82 0.81 10.38
C GLY A 259 10.97 0.84 11.89
N SER A 260 12.00 1.53 12.39
CA SER A 260 12.22 1.74 13.83
C SER A 260 11.08 2.56 14.46
N SER A 261 10.65 3.62 13.77
CA SER A 261 9.55 4.48 14.20
C SER A 261 8.22 3.74 14.33
N MET A 262 7.84 2.96 13.30
CA MET A 262 6.63 2.13 13.31
C MET A 262 6.67 1.08 14.41
N ASN A 263 7.85 0.58 14.77
CA ASN A 263 8.02 -0.39 15.86
C ASN A 263 8.04 0.23 17.27
N GLY A 264 7.80 1.54 17.38
CA GLY A 264 7.81 2.27 18.66
C GLY A 264 9.21 2.48 19.24
N GLN A 265 10.25 2.28 18.45
CA GLN A 265 11.65 2.43 18.85
C GLN A 265 12.17 3.82 18.44
N SER A 266 11.51 4.88 18.92
CA SER A 266 11.79 6.27 18.48
C SER A 266 13.25 6.70 18.72
N ARG A 267 13.87 6.23 19.81
CA ARG A 267 15.31 6.50 20.07
C ARG A 267 16.20 5.84 19.02
N THR A 268 15.90 4.60 18.65
CA THR A 268 16.62 3.89 17.58
C THR A 268 16.47 4.61 16.24
N ALA A 269 15.26 5.08 15.92
CA ALA A 269 15.01 5.85 14.70
C ALA A 269 15.86 7.14 14.65
N LEU A 270 15.90 7.91 15.75
CA LEU A 270 16.73 9.11 15.85
C LEU A 270 18.23 8.79 15.78
N ASN A 271 18.67 7.71 16.41
CA ASN A 271 20.07 7.28 16.32
C ASN A 271 20.47 6.96 14.87
N PHE A 272 19.61 6.28 14.10
CA PHE A 272 19.86 6.04 12.67
C PHE A 272 19.85 7.34 11.86
N PHE A 273 18.97 8.29 12.17
CA PHE A 273 18.95 9.60 11.52
C PHE A 273 20.24 10.39 11.75
N TYR A 274 20.72 10.45 12.99
CA TYR A 274 21.98 11.14 13.29
C TYR A 274 23.19 10.42 12.69
N ARG A 275 23.23 9.08 12.74
CA ARG A 275 24.26 8.28 12.06
C ARG A 275 24.29 8.51 10.55
N MET A 276 23.13 8.60 9.91
CA MET A 276 23.02 8.91 8.48
C MET A 276 23.70 10.25 8.14
N LYS A 277 23.46 11.28 8.98
CA LYS A 277 24.11 12.59 8.83
C LYS A 277 25.62 12.51 9.04
N ASP A 278 26.08 11.75 10.03
CA ASP A 278 27.51 11.57 10.32
C ASP A 278 28.22 10.83 9.19
N GLU A 279 27.55 9.87 8.55
CA GLU A 279 28.01 9.16 7.35
C GLU A 279 27.83 10.01 6.06
N SER A 280 27.47 11.30 6.17
CA SER A 280 27.32 12.26 5.08
C SER A 280 26.24 11.94 4.04
N GLU A 281 25.30 11.04 4.37
CA GLU A 281 24.13 10.76 3.55
C GLU A 281 23.05 11.82 3.78
N ARG A 282 22.48 12.35 2.68
CA ARG A 282 21.52 13.46 2.77
C ARG A 282 20.09 12.96 3.00
N PRO A 283 19.39 13.44 4.04
CA PRO A 283 17.98 13.15 4.24
C PRO A 283 17.13 13.54 3.02
N ASN A 284 16.13 12.72 2.70
CA ASN A 284 15.07 13.06 1.76
C ASN A 284 13.71 13.17 2.48
N ASP A 285 12.64 13.41 1.73
CA ASP A 285 11.28 13.48 2.28
C ASP A 285 10.91 12.25 3.13
N ALA A 286 11.21 11.03 2.65
CA ALA A 286 10.89 9.80 3.38
C ALA A 286 11.68 9.68 4.69
N THR A 287 12.94 10.13 4.70
CA THR A 287 13.78 10.18 5.90
C THR A 287 13.13 11.05 6.97
N ILE A 288 12.77 12.29 6.61
CA ILE A 288 12.20 13.24 7.57
C ILE A 288 10.83 12.79 8.05
N LEU A 289 9.98 12.24 7.17
CA LEU A 289 8.71 11.64 7.56
C LEU A 289 8.91 10.54 8.63
N GLY A 290 9.90 9.67 8.46
CA GLY A 290 10.23 8.62 9.44
C GLY A 290 10.61 9.19 10.81
N VAL A 291 11.40 10.26 10.83
CA VAL A 291 11.79 10.97 12.05
C VAL A 291 10.59 11.65 12.72
N LEU A 292 9.74 12.35 11.95
CA LEU A 292 8.54 12.98 12.49
C LEU A 292 7.57 11.96 13.09
N CYS A 293 7.36 10.81 12.42
CA CYS A 293 6.59 9.70 13.00
C CYS A 293 7.22 9.21 14.32
N ALA A 294 8.55 9.16 14.43
CA ALA A 294 9.22 8.74 15.65
C ALA A 294 8.97 9.74 16.78
N CYS A 295 9.00 11.04 16.47
CA CYS A 295 8.65 12.11 17.40
C CYS A 295 7.19 12.05 17.82
N VAL A 296 6.25 11.82 16.90
CA VAL A 296 4.82 11.60 17.18
C VAL A 296 4.61 10.46 18.15
N HIS A 297 5.26 9.31 17.94
CA HIS A 297 5.07 8.13 18.79
C HIS A 297 5.72 8.24 20.17
N ALA A 298 6.64 9.19 20.37
CA ALA A 298 7.34 9.41 21.64
C ALA A 298 7.02 10.75 22.32
N GLY A 299 6.20 11.61 21.69
CA GLY A 299 5.86 12.94 22.19
C GLY A 299 7.04 13.92 22.18
N LEU A 300 8.00 13.75 21.26
CA LEU A 300 9.22 14.59 21.19
C LEU A 300 8.96 15.86 20.38
N VAL A 301 8.22 16.81 20.96
CA VAL A 301 7.78 18.04 20.28
C VAL A 301 8.96 18.86 19.75
N ASP A 302 9.99 19.09 20.58
CA ASP A 302 11.13 19.95 20.23
C ASP A 302 11.96 19.37 19.08
N GLU A 303 12.27 18.07 19.14
CA GLU A 303 12.98 17.37 18.06
C GLU A 303 12.14 17.33 16.77
N GLY A 304 10.82 17.16 16.88
CA GLY A 304 9.91 17.24 15.74
C GLY A 304 9.92 18.61 15.06
N LYS A 305 9.81 19.69 15.84
CA LYS A 305 9.90 21.07 15.34
C LYS A 305 11.26 21.32 14.67
N LYS A 306 12.35 20.95 15.33
CA LYS A 306 13.72 21.09 14.80
C LYS A 306 13.88 20.41 13.44
N CYS A 307 13.43 19.15 13.31
CA CYS A 307 13.53 18.44 12.03
C CYS A 307 12.61 19.04 10.95
N PHE A 308 11.38 19.43 11.31
CA PHE A 308 10.42 19.99 10.36
C PHE A 308 10.88 21.33 9.77
N TYR A 309 11.32 22.28 10.60
CA TYR A 309 11.83 23.56 10.09
C TYR A 309 13.21 23.40 9.42
N GLY A 310 14.04 22.48 9.92
CA GLY A 310 15.30 22.10 9.28
C GLY A 310 15.16 21.54 7.85
N MET A 311 13.97 21.07 7.45
CA MET A 311 13.71 20.67 6.05
C MET A 311 14.12 21.75 5.06
N SER A 312 13.63 22.98 5.25
CA SER A 312 13.90 24.08 4.34
C SER A 312 15.25 24.74 4.62
N GLU A 313 15.59 24.91 5.90
CA GLU A 313 16.77 25.66 6.33
C GLU A 313 18.08 24.88 6.18
N GLU A 314 18.07 23.57 6.44
CA GLU A 314 19.26 22.72 6.48
C GLU A 314 19.34 21.75 5.28
N PHE A 315 18.20 21.16 4.88
CA PHE A 315 18.19 20.05 3.91
C PHE A 315 17.78 20.46 2.49
N GLY A 316 17.30 21.69 2.29
CA GLY A 316 16.81 22.16 0.98
C GLY A 316 15.56 21.41 0.49
N LEU A 317 14.79 20.84 1.42
CA LEU A 317 13.55 20.12 1.17
C LEU A 317 12.34 21.04 1.42
N THR A 318 11.31 20.92 0.59
CA THR A 318 10.03 21.60 0.80
C THR A 318 9.08 20.68 1.58
N PRO A 319 8.56 21.10 2.74
CA PRO A 319 7.56 20.33 3.48
C PRO A 319 6.35 19.96 2.60
N LYS A 320 5.90 18.71 2.73
CA LYS A 320 4.81 18.10 1.95
C LYS A 320 3.62 17.85 2.88
N LEU A 321 2.48 17.52 2.32
CA LEU A 321 1.23 17.30 3.05
C LEU A 321 1.42 16.32 4.22
N GLU A 322 2.16 15.23 4.01
CA GLU A 322 2.43 14.19 5.00
C GLU A 322 3.25 14.74 6.18
N HIS A 323 4.26 15.58 5.91
CA HIS A 323 5.08 16.22 6.95
C HIS A 323 4.24 17.14 7.85
N TYR A 324 3.37 17.94 7.26
CA TYR A 324 2.42 18.77 8.01
C TYR A 324 1.45 17.90 8.83
N GLY A 325 0.92 16.81 8.25
CA GLY A 325 0.06 15.87 8.94
C GLY A 325 0.71 15.30 10.22
N CYS A 326 1.96 14.85 10.12
CA CYS A 326 2.72 14.37 11.28
C CYS A 326 2.96 15.45 12.33
N MET A 327 3.28 16.69 11.93
CA MET A 327 3.46 17.80 12.87
C MET A 327 2.17 18.18 13.58
N VAL A 328 1.05 18.19 12.88
CA VAL A 328 -0.28 18.42 13.47
C VAL A 328 -0.62 17.31 14.47
N ASP A 329 -0.34 16.05 14.14
CA ASP A 329 -0.54 14.93 15.08
C ASP A 329 0.35 15.06 16.33
N LEU A 330 1.63 15.42 16.15
CA LEU A 330 2.57 15.63 17.25
C LEU A 330 2.12 16.75 18.19
N LEU A 331 1.82 17.94 17.65
CA LEU A 331 1.36 19.09 18.42
C LEU A 331 0.01 18.81 19.08
N GLY A 332 -0.91 18.20 18.33
CA GLY A 332 -2.23 17.83 18.81
C GLY A 332 -2.18 16.88 19.98
N ARG A 333 -1.41 15.78 19.90
CA ARG A 333 -1.23 14.85 21.03
C ARG A 333 -0.57 15.50 22.24
N ALA A 334 0.33 16.46 22.03
CA ALA A 334 0.97 17.23 23.09
C ALA A 334 0.05 18.27 23.75
N GLY A 335 -1.16 18.49 23.22
CA GLY A 335 -2.13 19.47 23.73
C GLY A 335 -1.92 20.89 23.20
N LEU A 336 -0.99 21.08 22.26
CA LEU A 336 -0.70 22.36 21.62
C LEU A 336 -1.69 22.61 20.45
N LEU A 337 -2.99 22.60 20.76
CA LEU A 337 -4.06 22.64 19.77
C LEU A 337 -4.06 23.92 18.93
N ASP A 338 -3.76 25.07 19.55
CA ASP A 338 -3.73 26.36 18.85
C ASP A 338 -2.55 26.44 17.88
N GLU A 339 -1.39 25.88 18.26
CA GLU A 339 -0.23 25.77 17.38
C GLU A 339 -0.52 24.81 16.22
N ALA A 340 -1.15 23.66 16.51
CA ALA A 340 -1.55 22.70 15.49
C ALA A 340 -2.52 23.32 14.47
N TYR A 341 -3.51 24.08 14.93
CA TYR A 341 -4.44 24.80 14.06
C TYR A 341 -3.74 25.91 13.26
N SER A 342 -2.88 26.70 13.91
CA SER A 342 -2.10 27.75 13.25
C SER A 342 -1.18 27.17 12.15
N LEU A 343 -0.59 26.00 12.40
CA LEU A 343 0.23 25.30 11.42
C LEU A 343 -0.58 24.91 10.18
N ILE A 344 -1.80 24.39 10.35
CA ILE A 344 -2.72 24.09 9.24
C ILE A 344 -3.03 25.35 8.43
N GLN A 345 -3.31 26.47 9.11
CA GLN A 345 -3.60 27.74 8.44
C GLN A 345 -2.40 28.31 7.67
N SER A 346 -1.18 27.99 8.09
CA SER A 346 0.07 28.42 7.44
C SER A 346 0.48 27.57 6.24
N MET A 347 -0.24 26.48 5.94
CA MET A 347 0.12 25.58 4.84
C MET A 347 0.08 26.31 3.48
N PRO A 348 1.09 26.12 2.62
CA PRO A 348 1.11 26.73 1.28
C PRO A 348 0.14 26.04 0.30
N TYR A 349 -0.55 24.98 0.75
CA TYR A 349 -1.47 24.17 -0.04
C TYR A 349 -2.79 24.00 0.72
N ALA A 350 -3.85 23.63 0.00
CA ALA A 350 -5.10 23.21 0.64
C ALA A 350 -4.82 22.04 1.62
N PRO A 351 -5.15 22.17 2.92
CA PRO A 351 -4.86 21.13 3.88
C PRO A 351 -5.61 19.83 3.56
N HIS A 352 -4.88 18.72 3.53
CA HIS A 352 -5.45 17.39 3.27
C HIS A 352 -6.11 16.77 4.52
N THR A 353 -6.88 15.70 4.32
CA THR A 353 -7.64 15.02 5.37
C THR A 353 -6.81 14.48 6.52
N GLY A 354 -5.55 14.10 6.28
CA GLY A 354 -4.67 13.62 7.35
C GLY A 354 -4.43 14.68 8.42
N ALA A 355 -4.22 15.95 8.04
CA ALA A 355 -3.99 17.04 8.98
C ALA A 355 -5.26 17.37 9.80
N TRP A 356 -6.40 17.56 9.14
CA TRP A 356 -7.66 17.82 9.84
C TRP A 356 -8.12 16.62 10.68
N GLY A 357 -7.91 15.40 10.20
CA GLY A 357 -8.19 14.16 10.93
C GLY A 357 -7.33 14.02 12.19
N ALA A 358 -6.04 14.35 12.11
CA ALA A 358 -5.14 14.39 13.26
C ALA A 358 -5.60 15.44 14.29
N LEU A 359 -5.97 16.65 13.84
CA LEU A 359 -6.50 17.69 14.72
C LEU A 359 -7.81 17.25 15.40
N LEU A 360 -8.74 16.65 14.64
CA LEU A 360 -10.00 16.12 15.18
C LEU A 360 -9.74 15.03 16.24
N GLY A 361 -8.78 14.14 15.98
CA GLY A 361 -8.32 13.14 16.95
C GLY A 361 -7.75 13.77 18.22
N ALA A 362 -6.91 14.81 18.09
CA ALA A 362 -6.37 15.56 19.22
C ALA A 362 -7.47 16.27 20.03
N CYS A 363 -8.47 16.85 19.36
CA CYS A 363 -9.63 17.45 20.02
C CYS A 363 -10.44 16.42 20.82
N LYS A 364 -10.54 15.16 20.36
CA LYS A 364 -11.13 14.06 21.16
C LYS A 364 -10.35 13.81 22.44
N ILE A 365 -9.01 13.78 22.36
CA ILE A 365 -8.13 13.54 23.51
C ILE A 365 -8.26 14.66 24.55
N HIS A 366 -8.22 15.91 24.10
CA HIS A 366 -8.20 17.11 24.95
C HIS A 366 -9.57 17.72 25.21
N ARG A 367 -10.64 17.08 24.71
CA ARG A 367 -12.05 17.47 24.89
C ARG A 367 -12.38 18.89 24.38
N ASN A 368 -11.71 19.33 23.32
CA ASN A 368 -11.98 20.63 22.70
C ASN A 368 -13.07 20.49 21.62
N VAL A 369 -14.33 20.74 21.99
CA VAL A 369 -15.48 20.57 21.10
C VAL A 369 -15.51 21.62 19.99
N GLU A 370 -15.18 22.88 20.31
CA GLU A 370 -15.22 23.98 19.35
C GLU A 370 -14.23 23.80 18.20
N LEU A 371 -13.00 23.39 18.51
CA LEU A 371 -12.00 23.13 17.49
C LEU A 371 -12.30 21.84 16.69
N ALA A 372 -12.95 20.85 17.32
CA ALA A 372 -13.44 19.67 16.62
C ALA A 372 -14.52 20.01 15.57
N GLU A 373 -15.44 20.92 15.90
CA GLU A 373 -16.47 21.41 14.97
C GLU A 373 -15.83 22.10 13.74
N LYS A 374 -14.83 22.94 13.95
CA LYS A 374 -14.07 23.54 12.82
C LYS A 374 -13.37 22.49 11.95
N ALA A 375 -12.72 21.51 12.59
CA ALA A 375 -12.00 20.46 11.86
C ALA A 375 -12.95 19.58 11.04
N ILE A 376 -14.11 19.20 11.57
CA ILE A 376 -15.08 18.35 10.86
C ILE A 376 -15.75 19.09 9.70
N GLU A 377 -16.01 20.40 9.82
CA GLU A 377 -16.54 21.21 8.72
C GLU A 377 -15.62 21.20 7.49
N HIS A 378 -14.32 21.37 7.70
CA HIS A 378 -13.33 21.28 6.62
C HIS A 378 -13.22 19.86 6.05
N LEU A 379 -13.27 18.81 6.87
CA LEU A 379 -13.27 17.42 6.40
C LEU A 379 -14.47 17.10 5.51
N ILE A 380 -15.65 17.63 5.84
CA ILE A 380 -16.87 17.46 5.03
C ILE A 380 -16.76 18.21 3.70
N GLN A 381 -16.17 19.42 3.70
CA GLN A 381 -15.96 20.20 2.47
C GLN A 381 -14.98 19.56 1.49
N LEU A 382 -14.04 18.76 1.97
CA LEU A 382 -13.09 18.01 1.15
C LEU A 382 -13.71 16.75 0.50
N ASP A 383 -15.05 16.64 0.53
CA ASP A 383 -15.87 15.58 -0.09
C ASP A 383 -15.51 14.16 0.38
N LEU A 384 -14.93 14.07 1.58
CA LEU A 384 -14.49 12.81 2.17
C LEU A 384 -15.41 12.44 3.32
N GLU A 385 -16.47 11.73 2.94
CA GLU A 385 -17.47 11.12 3.81
C GLU A 385 -16.92 9.87 4.54
N ASP A 386 -15.69 9.95 5.07
CA ASP A 386 -15.11 8.86 5.85
C ASP A 386 -15.90 8.71 7.16
N GLY A 387 -16.59 7.57 7.29
CA GLY A 387 -17.34 7.22 8.49
C GLY A 387 -16.51 7.21 9.77
N GLY A 388 -15.18 7.10 9.67
CA GLY A 388 -14.26 7.25 10.79
C GLY A 388 -14.33 8.63 11.44
N TYR A 389 -14.31 9.71 10.65
CA TYR A 389 -14.34 11.08 11.21
C TYR A 389 -15.68 11.44 11.82
N LEU A 390 -16.79 11.03 11.17
CA LEU A 390 -18.13 11.20 11.74
C LEU A 390 -18.30 10.39 13.04
N ALA A 391 -17.73 9.19 13.12
CA ALA A 391 -17.71 8.42 14.36
C ALA A 391 -16.88 9.10 15.47
N ILE A 392 -15.73 9.69 15.14
CA ILE A 392 -14.94 10.49 16.10
C ILE A 392 -15.77 11.68 16.58
N MET A 393 -16.42 12.42 15.68
CA MET A 393 -17.25 13.57 16.06
C MET A 393 -18.44 13.18 16.95
N SER A 394 -19.11 12.07 16.61
CA SER A 394 -20.19 11.51 17.43
C SER A 394 -19.70 11.19 18.85
N ASN A 395 -18.49 10.64 19.00
CA ASN A 395 -17.89 10.38 20.31
C ASN A 395 -17.55 11.67 21.08
N ILE A 396 -17.05 12.70 20.40
CA ILE A 396 -16.76 14.00 21.01
C ILE A 396 -18.05 14.61 21.59
N TYR A 397 -19.14 14.62 20.81
CA TYR A 397 -20.43 15.10 21.30
C TYR A 397 -20.99 14.27 22.45
N ALA A 398 -20.88 12.94 22.40
CA ALA A 398 -21.33 12.06 23.47
C ALA A 398 -20.57 12.35 24.78
N ASN A 399 -19.24 12.51 24.72
CA ASN A 399 -18.41 12.86 25.87
C ASN A 399 -18.73 14.26 26.44
N ALA A 400 -19.22 15.17 25.60
CA ALA A 400 -19.70 16.49 26.01
C ALA A 400 -21.18 16.52 26.46
N GLY A 401 -21.89 15.38 26.43
CA GLY A 401 -23.30 15.29 26.78
C GLY A 401 -24.28 15.87 25.74
N ARG A 402 -23.81 16.17 24.52
CA ARG A 402 -24.61 16.76 23.43
C ARG A 402 -25.34 15.69 22.59
N TRP A 403 -26.32 15.03 23.21
CA TRP A 403 -27.04 13.89 22.61
C TRP A 403 -27.86 14.21 21.35
N GLU A 404 -28.34 15.45 21.23
CA GLU A 404 -29.03 15.91 20.02
C GLU A 404 -28.10 15.90 18.80
N ASP A 405 -26.87 16.39 18.98
CA ASP A 405 -25.87 16.44 17.91
C ASP A 405 -25.35 15.04 17.57
N VAL A 406 -25.22 14.15 18.56
CA VAL A 406 -24.98 12.71 18.33
C VAL A 406 -26.04 12.13 17.39
N SER A 407 -27.32 12.44 17.63
CA SER A 407 -28.43 11.95 16.82
C SER A 407 -28.38 12.50 15.39
N LYS A 408 -28.02 13.78 15.22
CA LYS A 408 -27.83 14.41 13.90
C LYS A 408 -26.70 13.74 13.11
N VAL A 409 -25.54 13.52 13.73
CA VAL A 409 -24.39 12.86 13.08
C VAL A 409 -24.74 11.43 12.66
N ARG A 410 -25.44 10.67 13.52
CA ARG A 410 -25.87 9.30 13.20
C ARG A 410 -26.88 9.25 12.07
N LYS A 411 -27.82 10.21 12.03
CA LYS A 411 -28.77 10.34 10.94
C LYS A 411 -28.05 10.60 9.61
N LEU A 412 -27.09 11.52 9.59
CA LEU A 412 -26.25 11.81 8.42
C LEU A 412 -25.49 10.55 7.94
N MET A 413 -24.89 9.79 8.86
CA MET A 413 -24.21 8.54 8.53
C MET A 413 -25.16 7.51 7.87
N LYS A 414 -26.39 7.40 8.38
CA LYS A 414 -27.41 6.48 7.85
C LYS A 414 -27.92 6.90 6.47
N GLU A 415 -28.22 8.19 6.29
CA GLU A 415 -28.68 8.75 5.01
C GLU A 415 -27.65 8.56 3.89
N LYS A 416 -26.36 8.65 4.23
CA LYS A 416 -25.25 8.47 3.28
C LYS A 416 -24.81 7.02 3.11
N GLY A 417 -25.45 6.06 3.79
CA GLY A 417 -25.08 4.64 3.69
C GLY A 417 -23.67 4.32 4.23
N ILE A 418 -23.12 5.17 5.09
CA ILE A 418 -21.75 5.04 5.60
C ILE A 418 -21.73 3.93 6.66
N GLY A 419 -21.21 2.76 6.27
CA GLY A 419 -20.99 1.61 7.15
C GLY A 419 -19.63 1.67 7.87
N LYS A 420 -19.52 1.03 9.04
CA LYS A 420 -18.22 0.81 9.68
C LYS A 420 -17.38 -0.13 8.83
N SER A 421 -16.13 0.26 8.54
CA SER A 421 -15.13 -0.63 7.94
C SER A 421 -14.97 -1.89 8.80
N ARG A 422 -14.91 -3.06 8.17
CA ARG A 422 -14.81 -4.34 8.89
C ARG A 422 -13.37 -4.57 9.36
N GLY A 423 -13.21 -4.94 10.63
CA GLY A 423 -11.92 -5.27 11.22
C GLY A 423 -11.49 -6.69 10.87
N ILE A 424 -10.43 -6.82 10.10
CA ILE A 424 -9.80 -8.09 9.74
C ILE A 424 -8.43 -8.15 10.43
N SER A 425 -8.17 -9.27 11.06
CA SER A 425 -6.87 -9.60 11.63
C SER A 425 -6.31 -10.87 11.01
N SER A 426 -5.02 -10.91 10.76
CA SER A 426 -4.32 -12.08 10.21
C SER A 426 -3.11 -12.47 11.05
N ILE A 427 -2.76 -13.75 11.01
CA ILE A 427 -1.62 -14.36 11.69
C ILE A 427 -1.00 -15.43 10.78
N GLU A 428 0.33 -15.47 10.73
CA GLU A 428 1.08 -16.53 10.06
C GLU A 428 1.43 -17.63 11.07
N VAL A 429 1.12 -18.89 10.72
CA VAL A 429 1.53 -20.07 11.48
C VAL A 429 1.95 -21.15 10.49
N ASN A 430 3.17 -21.68 10.63
CA ASN A 430 3.72 -22.74 9.77
C ASN A 430 3.67 -22.37 8.27
N GLY A 431 4.02 -21.13 7.93
CA GLY A 431 3.99 -20.59 6.57
C GLY A 431 2.60 -20.42 5.95
N VAL A 432 1.52 -20.51 6.74
CA VAL A 432 0.14 -20.28 6.29
C VAL A 432 -0.43 -19.06 6.99
N ILE A 433 -1.07 -18.19 6.22
CA ILE A 433 -1.75 -16.99 6.75
C ILE A 433 -3.21 -17.31 7.02
N HIS A 434 -3.64 -17.10 8.26
CA HIS A 434 -5.00 -17.29 8.73
C HIS A 434 -5.65 -15.93 8.97
N GLU A 435 -6.83 -15.68 8.40
CA GLU A 435 -7.58 -14.42 8.53
C GLU A 435 -8.86 -14.58 9.35
N PHE A 436 -9.18 -13.54 10.13
CA PHE A 436 -10.34 -13.47 11.02
C PHE A 436 -11.07 -12.15 10.77
N GLY A 437 -12.42 -12.15 10.61
CA GLY A 437 -13.17 -10.89 10.51
C GLY A 437 -14.55 -10.88 9.84
N VAL A 438 -15.00 -11.92 9.10
CA VAL A 438 -16.30 -11.85 8.40
C VAL A 438 -17.15 -13.13 8.39
N GLN A 439 -16.59 -14.33 8.50
CA GLN A 439 -17.37 -15.59 8.48
C GLN A 439 -16.68 -16.69 9.29
N GLU A 440 -16.56 -16.49 10.61
CA GLU A 440 -15.81 -17.37 11.54
C GLU A 440 -16.36 -18.81 11.66
N LYS A 441 -17.40 -19.16 10.90
CA LYS A 441 -17.96 -20.53 10.87
C LYS A 441 -17.19 -21.52 9.99
N LYS A 442 -16.03 -21.14 9.42
CA LYS A 442 -15.28 -22.00 8.46
C LYS A 442 -13.81 -22.26 8.82
N HIS A 443 -13.29 -21.73 9.94
CA HIS A 443 -11.94 -22.09 10.36
C HIS A 443 -11.91 -23.58 10.77
N LEU A 444 -10.92 -24.34 10.32
CA LEU A 444 -10.83 -25.78 10.59
C LEU A 444 -10.79 -26.11 12.09
N GLN A 445 -10.28 -25.17 12.90
CA GLN A 445 -10.17 -25.25 14.36
C GLN A 445 -11.08 -24.26 15.09
N ALA A 446 -12.26 -23.94 14.53
CA ALA A 446 -13.13 -22.93 15.11
C ALA A 446 -13.51 -23.25 16.57
N ARG A 447 -13.79 -24.51 16.89
CA ARG A 447 -14.19 -24.94 18.24
C ARG A 447 -13.10 -24.66 19.26
N GLU A 448 -11.88 -25.06 18.97
CA GLU A 448 -10.71 -24.88 19.84
C GLU A 448 -10.42 -23.39 20.07
N ILE A 449 -10.60 -22.57 19.03
CA ILE A 449 -10.45 -21.11 19.14
C ILE A 449 -11.51 -20.53 20.09
N TYR A 450 -12.77 -20.94 19.96
CA TYR A 450 -13.83 -20.50 20.87
C TYR A 450 -13.55 -20.91 22.33
N ASP A 451 -13.10 -22.15 22.56
CA ASP A 451 -12.73 -22.63 23.89
C ASP A 451 -11.56 -21.82 24.49
N MET A 452 -10.58 -21.42 23.67
CA MET A 452 -9.47 -20.57 24.11
C MET A 452 -9.91 -19.12 24.36
N ILE A 453 -10.85 -18.57 23.59
CA ILE A 453 -11.44 -17.26 23.88
C ILE A 453 -12.12 -17.26 25.26
N ASP A 454 -12.82 -18.33 25.61
CA ASP A 454 -13.43 -18.49 26.93
C ASP A 454 -12.37 -18.56 28.06
N GLU A 455 -11.24 -19.24 27.83
CA GLU A 455 -10.10 -19.24 28.75
C GLU A 455 -9.50 -17.84 28.91
N ILE A 456 -9.23 -17.14 27.80
CA ILE A 456 -8.75 -15.75 27.80
C ILE A 456 -9.69 -14.88 28.62
N TYR A 457 -11.00 -14.98 28.38
CA TYR A 457 -12.01 -14.21 29.10
C TYR A 457 -11.98 -14.48 30.61
N ARG A 458 -11.91 -15.75 31.02
CA ARG A 458 -11.81 -16.11 32.44
C ARG A 458 -10.55 -15.53 33.09
N ARG A 459 -9.42 -15.51 32.40
CA ARG A 459 -8.19 -14.90 32.92
C ARG A 459 -8.27 -13.37 32.98
N LEU A 460 -8.82 -12.74 31.95
CA LEU A 460 -9.04 -11.28 31.93
C LEU A 460 -9.91 -10.83 33.09
N LYS A 461 -11.02 -11.54 33.38
CA LYS A 461 -11.87 -11.26 34.54
C LYS A 461 -11.12 -11.38 35.87
N ARG A 462 -10.32 -12.44 36.04
CA ARG A 462 -9.49 -12.62 37.27
C ARG A 462 -8.43 -11.54 37.43
N ALA A 463 -7.93 -11.00 36.32
CA ALA A 463 -6.97 -9.90 36.31
C ALA A 463 -7.63 -8.51 36.46
N GLY A 464 -8.96 -8.45 36.62
CA GLY A 464 -9.69 -7.19 36.82
C GLY A 464 -9.94 -6.39 35.53
N HIS A 465 -9.90 -7.01 34.35
CA HIS A 465 -10.24 -6.33 33.09
C HIS A 465 -11.70 -5.88 33.11
N VAL A 466 -11.95 -4.60 32.84
CA VAL A 466 -13.29 -4.04 32.65
C VAL A 466 -13.46 -3.69 31.18
N ALA A 467 -14.41 -4.33 30.52
CA ALA A 467 -14.67 -4.11 29.10
C ALA A 467 -15.14 -2.67 28.86
N SER A 468 -14.51 -1.99 27.89
CA SER A 468 -14.92 -0.63 27.52
C SER A 468 -16.10 -0.67 26.53
N THR A 469 -17.30 -0.92 27.05
CA THR A 469 -18.57 -0.93 26.29
C THR A 469 -18.96 0.45 25.74
N ARG A 470 -18.32 1.52 26.25
CA ARG A 470 -18.54 2.92 25.81
C ARG A 470 -18.29 3.15 24.32
N GLU A 471 -17.59 2.26 23.61
CA GLU A 471 -17.35 2.36 22.16
C GLU A 471 -18.22 1.37 21.34
N VAL A 472 -19.02 0.54 22.01
CA VAL A 472 -19.91 -0.46 21.42
C VAL A 472 -21.33 0.08 21.38
N PHE A 473 -21.62 0.85 20.34
CA PHE A 473 -22.89 1.55 20.20
C PHE A 473 -23.94 0.73 19.45
N PHE A 474 -24.26 -0.46 19.96
CA PHE A 474 -25.46 -1.21 19.57
C PHE A 474 -26.58 -0.90 20.57
N ASP A 475 -27.82 -0.84 20.09
CA ASP A 475 -29.04 -0.70 20.92
C ASP A 475 -29.40 -2.07 21.51
N VAL A 476 -28.45 -2.65 22.24
CA VAL A 476 -28.48 -3.98 22.83
C VAL A 476 -28.08 -3.90 24.29
N GLU A 477 -28.45 -4.91 25.07
CA GLU A 477 -28.11 -5.02 26.48
C GLU A 477 -26.58 -4.99 26.68
N GLU A 478 -26.15 -4.48 27.82
CA GLU A 478 -24.72 -4.28 28.12
C GLU A 478 -23.93 -5.59 28.05
N GLU A 479 -24.57 -6.71 28.41
CA GLU A 479 -24.00 -8.07 28.30
C GLU A 479 -23.75 -8.50 26.84
N GLU A 480 -24.59 -8.08 25.89
CA GLU A 480 -24.40 -8.37 24.48
C GLU A 480 -23.28 -7.51 23.86
N LYS A 481 -23.11 -6.27 24.35
CA LYS A 481 -21.97 -5.42 23.96
C LYS A 481 -20.65 -5.99 24.44
N GLU A 482 -20.60 -6.48 25.69
CA GLU A 482 -19.42 -7.17 26.20
C GLU A 482 -19.11 -8.41 25.37
N LYS A 483 -20.12 -9.24 25.06
CA LYS A 483 -19.95 -10.42 24.21
C LYS A 483 -19.36 -10.08 22.83
N ALA A 484 -19.84 -9.01 22.19
CA ALA A 484 -19.32 -8.58 20.90
C ALA A 484 -17.83 -8.18 20.95
N LEU A 485 -17.35 -7.61 22.06
CA LEU A 485 -15.94 -7.24 22.24
C LEU A 485 -15.00 -8.44 22.35
N PHE A 486 -15.48 -9.60 22.81
CA PHE A 486 -14.63 -10.80 22.95
C PHE A 486 -14.25 -11.40 21.61
N PHE A 487 -15.12 -11.28 20.61
CA PHE A 487 -14.93 -11.82 19.26
C PHE A 487 -14.34 -10.79 18.29
N HIS A 488 -13.65 -9.77 18.80
CA HIS A 488 -12.83 -8.94 17.93
C HIS A 488 -11.75 -9.79 17.26
N SER A 489 -11.52 -9.55 15.97
CA SER A 489 -10.66 -10.39 15.14
C SER A 489 -9.22 -10.51 15.67
N GLU A 490 -8.72 -9.50 16.38
CA GLU A 490 -7.40 -9.56 17.03
C GLU A 490 -7.35 -10.60 18.14
N LYS A 491 -8.41 -10.69 18.97
CA LYS A 491 -8.49 -11.66 20.07
C LYS A 491 -8.59 -13.07 19.51
N MET A 492 -9.37 -13.24 18.43
CA MET A 492 -9.47 -14.50 17.70
C MET A 492 -8.12 -14.94 17.13
N ALA A 493 -7.39 -14.04 16.47
CA ALA A 493 -6.06 -14.33 15.94
C ALA A 493 -5.06 -14.70 17.04
N VAL A 494 -5.08 -13.99 18.18
CA VAL A 494 -4.23 -14.30 19.34
C VAL A 494 -4.63 -15.63 20.00
N ALA A 495 -5.93 -15.92 20.13
CA ALA A 495 -6.41 -17.20 20.64
C ALA A 495 -5.93 -18.36 19.77
N PHE A 496 -6.06 -18.23 18.44
CA PHE A 496 -5.49 -19.19 17.51
C PHE A 496 -3.96 -19.34 17.69
N GLY A 497 -3.24 -18.23 17.78
CA GLY A 497 -1.79 -18.23 18.03
C GLY A 497 -1.41 -18.97 19.33
N LEU A 498 -2.17 -18.81 20.41
CA LEU A 498 -1.95 -19.49 21.69
C LEU A 498 -2.16 -21.01 21.61
N ILE A 499 -3.03 -21.48 20.72
CA ILE A 499 -3.30 -22.91 20.50
C ILE A 499 -2.27 -23.52 19.57
N ALA A 500 -1.95 -22.81 18.48
CA ALA A 500 -1.25 -23.37 17.33
C ALA A 500 0.28 -23.26 17.43
N THR A 501 0.83 -22.57 18.44
CA THR A 501 2.27 -22.31 18.55
C THR A 501 2.84 -22.60 19.95
N ASP A 502 4.11 -22.98 20.01
CA ASP A 502 4.82 -23.31 21.26
C ASP A 502 5.03 -22.09 22.16
N LYS A 503 5.02 -22.27 23.49
CA LYS A 503 5.14 -21.21 24.54
C LYS A 503 6.31 -20.22 24.43
N THR A 504 7.31 -20.46 23.58
CA THR A 504 8.41 -19.51 23.30
C THR A 504 8.21 -18.64 22.04
N THR A 505 7.38 -19.06 21.08
CA THR A 505 7.10 -18.33 19.83
C THR A 505 6.37 -16.99 20.00
N ILE A 506 6.91 -15.87 19.52
CA ILE A 506 6.17 -14.59 19.59
C ILE A 506 4.92 -14.64 18.69
N ILE A 507 3.74 -14.33 19.23
CA ILE A 507 2.49 -14.26 18.45
C ILE A 507 2.47 -12.93 17.69
N ARG A 508 2.38 -12.99 16.35
CA ARG A 508 2.38 -11.80 15.48
C ARG A 508 1.04 -11.67 14.76
N VAL A 509 0.35 -10.56 14.94
CA VAL A 509 -0.95 -10.30 14.32
C VAL A 509 -0.88 -9.01 13.52
N VAL A 510 -1.43 -9.03 12.31
CA VAL A 510 -1.64 -7.85 11.48
C VAL A 510 -3.12 -7.50 11.48
N LYS A 511 -3.44 -6.23 11.76
CA LYS A 511 -4.80 -5.69 11.76
C LYS A 511 -4.93 -4.60 10.69
N ASN A 512 -5.98 -4.66 9.88
CA ASN A 512 -6.25 -3.68 8.82
C ASN A 512 -6.76 -2.31 9.34
N LEU A 513 -7.24 -2.27 10.57
CA LEU A 513 -7.73 -1.09 11.29
C LEU A 513 -6.83 -0.79 12.49
N ARG A 514 -6.99 0.40 13.06
CA ARG A 514 -6.38 0.74 14.36
C ARG A 514 -6.93 -0.18 15.47
N ILE A 515 -6.07 -0.65 16.37
CA ILE A 515 -6.53 -1.45 17.52
C ILE A 515 -7.45 -0.60 18.41
N CYS A 516 -8.54 -1.16 18.96
CA CYS A 516 -9.40 -0.40 19.86
C CYS A 516 -8.80 -0.39 21.29
N PRO A 517 -9.16 0.60 22.13
CA PRO A 517 -8.68 0.69 23.51
C PRO A 517 -8.93 -0.58 24.34
N ASP A 518 -10.08 -1.24 24.16
CA ASP A 518 -10.41 -2.49 24.86
C ASP A 518 -9.47 -3.63 24.46
N CYS A 519 -9.29 -3.86 23.15
CA CYS A 519 -8.35 -4.86 22.66
C CYS A 519 -6.92 -4.56 23.13
N HIS A 520 -6.47 -3.31 23.06
CA HIS A 520 -5.15 -2.92 23.53
C HIS A 520 -4.95 -3.23 25.03
N ALA A 521 -5.92 -2.90 25.88
CA ALA A 521 -5.89 -3.22 27.30
C ALA A 521 -5.93 -4.74 27.55
N ALA A 522 -6.78 -5.47 26.83
CA ALA A 522 -6.86 -6.92 26.91
C ALA A 522 -5.52 -7.58 26.53
N MET A 523 -4.87 -7.14 25.45
CA MET A 523 -3.60 -7.73 24.99
C MET A 523 -2.46 -7.55 26.00
N LYS A 524 -2.43 -6.42 26.73
CA LYS A 524 -1.53 -6.27 27.89
C LYS A 524 -1.74 -7.40 28.89
N LEU A 525 -2.98 -7.60 29.35
CA LEU A 525 -3.30 -8.63 30.35
C LEU A 525 -3.14 -10.06 29.82
N ILE A 526 -3.44 -10.31 28.54
CA ILE A 526 -3.20 -11.60 27.90
C ILE A 526 -1.69 -11.90 27.89
N SER A 527 -0.85 -10.93 27.50
CA SER A 527 0.60 -11.11 27.48
C SER A 527 1.18 -11.48 28.86
N ALA A 528 0.65 -10.90 29.94
CA ALA A 528 1.03 -11.23 31.31
C ALA A 528 0.50 -12.60 31.75
N SER A 529 -0.80 -12.86 31.56
CA SER A 529 -1.48 -14.04 32.09
C SER A 529 -1.16 -15.35 31.36
N PHE A 530 -0.69 -15.27 30.11
CA PHE A 530 -0.20 -16.42 29.36
C PHE A 530 1.33 -16.46 29.26
N GLU A 531 2.03 -15.50 29.88
CA GLU A 531 3.50 -15.36 29.81
C GLU A 531 4.00 -15.38 28.37
N ARG A 532 3.31 -14.61 27.52
CA ARG A 532 3.41 -14.69 26.07
C ARG A 532 3.64 -13.31 25.47
N GLU A 533 4.70 -13.18 24.67
CA GLU A 533 4.93 -11.96 23.91
C GLU A 533 4.01 -11.93 22.69
N ILE A 534 3.32 -10.80 22.52
CA ILE A 534 2.34 -10.58 21.44
C ILE A 534 2.73 -9.29 20.72
N VAL A 535 2.83 -9.33 19.41
CA VAL A 535 3.14 -8.19 18.56
C VAL A 535 1.96 -7.97 17.62
N ILE A 536 1.30 -6.82 17.74
CA ILE A 536 0.19 -6.45 16.85
C ILE A 536 0.59 -5.25 16.01
N ARG A 537 0.62 -5.43 14.69
CA ARG A 537 0.71 -4.33 13.73
C ARG A 537 -0.69 -3.85 13.39
N ASP A 538 -1.02 -2.62 13.76
CA ASP A 538 -2.23 -1.97 13.29
C ASP A 538 -1.95 -1.08 12.06
N ARG A 539 -2.94 -0.29 11.62
CA ARG A 539 -2.79 0.62 10.47
C ARG A 539 -1.67 1.66 10.63
N HIS A 540 -1.26 2.00 11.85
CA HIS A 540 -0.33 3.08 12.13
C HIS A 540 1.02 2.60 12.66
N ARG A 541 1.03 1.59 13.52
CA ARG A 541 2.24 1.16 14.24
C ARG A 541 2.14 -0.26 14.77
N PHE A 542 3.25 -0.74 15.31
CA PHE A 542 3.29 -1.92 16.14
C PHE A 542 3.04 -1.60 17.61
N HIS A 543 2.37 -2.54 18.24
CA HIS A 543 2.18 -2.67 19.68
C HIS A 543 2.85 -3.97 20.11
N HIS A 544 3.95 -3.84 20.84
CA HIS A 544 4.68 -4.98 21.39
C HIS A 544 4.25 -5.17 22.85
N PHE A 545 3.44 -6.20 23.10
CA PHE A 545 2.91 -6.54 24.41
C PHE A 545 3.77 -7.59 25.08
N LYS A 546 4.29 -7.26 26.25
CA LYS A 546 5.13 -8.16 27.04
C LYS A 546 4.91 -7.89 28.53
N ASN A 547 4.63 -8.95 29.29
CA ASN A 547 4.47 -8.88 30.74
C ASN A 547 3.51 -7.78 31.22
N GLY A 548 2.38 -7.56 30.52
CA GLY A 548 1.39 -6.56 30.95
C GLY A 548 1.64 -5.14 30.44
N VAL A 549 2.71 -4.92 29.68
CA VAL A 549 3.10 -3.59 29.18
C VAL A 549 3.12 -3.59 27.66
N CYS A 550 2.77 -2.46 27.06
CA CYS A 550 2.90 -2.23 25.62
C CYS A 550 4.06 -1.26 25.33
N SER A 551 4.78 -1.47 24.23
CA SER A 551 5.84 -0.57 23.76
C SER A 551 5.39 0.88 23.53
N CYS A 552 4.09 1.12 23.31
CA CYS A 552 3.54 2.47 23.14
C CYS A 552 3.38 3.26 24.45
N ARG A 553 3.50 2.60 25.62
CA ARG A 553 3.31 3.23 26.95
C ARG A 553 1.97 3.97 27.10
N ASP A 554 0.93 3.44 26.46
CA ASP A 554 -0.41 4.03 26.39
C ASP A 554 -0.46 5.42 25.73
N TYR A 555 0.59 5.77 24.98
CA TYR A 555 0.70 6.96 24.14
C TYR A 555 0.62 6.56 22.65
N TRP A 556 -0.61 6.39 22.13
CA TRP A 556 -0.85 5.93 20.76
C TRP A 556 -2.11 6.50 20.14
#